data_AF-A0AAW9W7V5-F1
#
_entry.id   AF-A0AAW9W7V5-F1
#
_cell.length_a   1.000
_cell.length_b   1.000
_cell.length_c   1.000
_cell.angle_alpha   90.00
_cell.angle_beta   90.00
_cell.angle_gamma   90.00
#
_symmetry.space_group_name_H-M   'P 1'
#
loop_
_entity.id
_entity.type
_entity.pdbx_description
1 polymer ?
#
loop_
_entity_poly.entity_id
_entity_poly.type
_entity_poly.pdbx_seq_one_letter_code
_entity_poly.pdbx_strand_id
1 'polypeptide(L)'
;MDNKRLIHAVAGSGKTTKIIETIDPQKRNLILTYTETNQNTIRAKLIEKFGYIPESTFIFGVFESLYSFCLVPYLGKRPKGINFDYKTQGKFDKTAIDNTGRIVQNQLSKSLLR
;
A
#
# COMPACT_ATOMS: atom_id res chain seq x y z
N MET A 1 11.47 -7.57 -24.79
CA MET A 1 11.12 -6.13 -24.68
C MET A 1 10.10 -5.98 -23.56
N ASP A 2 10.39 -5.13 -22.57
CA ASP A 2 9.44 -4.85 -21.49
C ASP A 2 8.20 -4.12 -22.03
N ASN A 3 7.00 -4.56 -21.62
CA ASN A 3 5.72 -4.01 -22.09
C ASN A 3 5.29 -2.82 -21.20
N LYS A 4 6.10 -1.75 -21.21
CA LYS A 4 5.85 -0.53 -20.42
C LYS A 4 4.88 0.39 -21.17
N ARG A 5 3.82 0.84 -20.49
CA ARG A 5 2.77 1.69 -21.08
C ARG A 5 2.44 2.87 -20.16
N LEU A 6 2.28 4.05 -20.74
CA LEU A 6 1.77 5.26 -20.09
C LEU A 6 0.45 5.64 -20.76
N ILE A 7 -0.59 5.88 -19.95
CA ILE A 7 -1.92 6.27 -20.44
C ILE A 7 -2.25 7.65 -19.88
N HIS A 8 -2.34 8.65 -20.76
CA HIS A 8 -2.85 9.97 -20.40
C HIS A 8 -4.37 9.94 -20.40
N ALA A 9 -4.99 10.46 -19.34
CA ALA A 9 -6.43 10.35 -19.16
C ALA A 9 -7.02 11.51 -18.36
N VAL A 10 -8.14 12.04 -18.83
CA VAL A 10 -8.89 13.14 -18.20
C VAL A 10 -9.92 12.60 -17.19
N ALA A 11 -10.57 13.48 -16.45
CA ALA A 11 -11.70 13.11 -15.59
C ALA A 11 -12.82 12.45 -16.45
N GLY A 12 -13.50 11.44 -15.90
CA GLY A 12 -14.59 10.74 -16.60
C GLY A 12 -14.19 9.80 -17.75
N SER A 13 -12.92 9.76 -18.18
CA SER A 13 -12.49 8.98 -19.36
C SER A 13 -12.45 7.45 -19.20
N GLY A 14 -13.02 6.90 -18.12
CA GLY A 14 -13.05 5.45 -17.89
C GLY A 14 -11.73 4.81 -17.42
N LYS A 15 -10.80 5.58 -16.83
CA LYS A 15 -9.48 5.11 -16.34
C LYS A 15 -9.53 3.76 -15.61
N THR A 16 -10.34 3.69 -14.55
CA THR A 16 -10.43 2.48 -13.72
C THR A 16 -10.97 1.30 -14.52
N THR A 17 -12.00 1.53 -15.35
CA THR A 17 -12.56 0.49 -16.22
C THR A 17 -11.49 -0.08 -17.15
N LYS A 18 -10.68 0.78 -17.77
CA LYS A 18 -9.59 0.34 -18.64
C LYS A 18 -8.57 -0.54 -17.92
N ILE A 19 -8.21 -0.21 -16.68
CA ILE A 19 -7.31 -1.03 -15.86
C ILE A 19 -7.94 -2.41 -15.62
N ILE A 20 -9.20 -2.47 -15.17
CA ILE A 20 -9.91 -3.73 -14.89
C ILE A 20 -10.05 -4.60 -16.15
N GLU A 21 -10.28 -3.99 -17.31
CA GLU A 21 -10.34 -4.69 -18.59
C GLU A 21 -9.04 -5.41 -18.94
N THR A 22 -7.90 -4.85 -18.55
CA THR A 22 -6.56 -5.41 -18.84
C THR A 22 -6.12 -6.52 -17.88
N ILE A 23 -6.86 -6.76 -16.79
CA ILE A 23 -6.52 -7.79 -15.82
C ILE A 23 -6.75 -9.18 -16.40
N ASP A 24 -5.70 -10.00 -16.34
CA ASP A 24 -5.70 -11.41 -16.70
C ASP A 24 -5.76 -12.24 -15.41
N PRO A 25 -6.86 -12.94 -15.11
CA PRO A 25 -7.02 -13.68 -13.86
C PRO A 25 -6.05 -14.86 -13.72
N GLN A 26 -5.45 -15.32 -14.81
CA GLN A 26 -4.47 -16.42 -14.79
C GLN A 26 -3.04 -15.95 -14.49
N LYS A 27 -2.82 -14.63 -14.43
CA LYS A 27 -1.51 -14.03 -14.15
C LYS A 27 -1.49 -13.35 -12.79
N ARG A 28 -0.29 -13.10 -12.27
CA ARG A 28 -0.11 -12.24 -11.09
C ARG A 28 -0.33 -10.78 -11.48
N ASN A 29 -1.27 -10.13 -10.81
CA ASN A 29 -1.59 -8.72 -11.02
C ASN A 29 -1.33 -7.94 -9.73
N LEU A 30 -0.71 -6.78 -9.85
CA LEU A 30 -0.53 -5.83 -8.75
C LEU A 30 -1.13 -4.49 -9.17
N ILE A 31 -2.11 -4.01 -8.41
CA ILE A 31 -2.74 -2.71 -8.60
C ILE A 31 -2.39 -1.84 -7.39
N LEU A 32 -1.70 -0.73 -7.64
CA LEU A 32 -1.39 0.28 -6.62
C LEU A 32 -2.27 1.51 -6.84
N THR A 33 -2.85 2.04 -5.77
CA THR A 33 -3.62 3.28 -5.80
C THR A 33 -3.46 4.09 -4.52
N TYR A 34 -3.84 5.36 -4.55
CA TYR A 34 -3.51 6.29 -3.48
C TYR A 34 -4.53 6.34 -2.34
N THR A 35 -5.83 6.21 -2.65
CA THR A 35 -6.91 6.36 -1.66
C THR A 35 -7.63 5.04 -1.41
N GLU A 36 -8.16 4.87 -0.21
CA GLU A 36 -8.99 3.71 0.15
C GLU A 36 -10.26 3.63 -0.70
N THR A 37 -10.88 4.79 -1.01
CA THR A 37 -12.02 4.86 -1.92
C THR A 37 -11.69 4.26 -3.28
N ASN A 38 -10.53 4.60 -3.87
CA ASN A 38 -10.11 4.03 -5.14
C ASN A 38 -9.88 2.52 -5.05
N GLN A 39 -9.27 2.04 -3.95
CA GLN A 39 -9.09 0.60 -3.73
C GLN A 39 -10.43 -0.13 -3.71
N ASN A 40 -11.41 0.40 -2.97
CA ASN A 40 -12.73 -0.20 -2.84
C ASN A 40 -13.51 -0.18 -4.17
N THR A 41 -13.40 0.91 -4.95
CA THR A 41 -13.96 0.95 -6.31
C THR A 41 -13.34 -0.10 -7.23
N ILE A 42 -12.01 -0.28 -7.17
CA ILE A 42 -11.31 -1.31 -7.95
C ILE A 42 -11.78 -2.71 -7.55
N ARG A 43 -11.86 -2.99 -6.24
CA ARG A 43 -12.36 -4.28 -5.70
C ARG A 43 -13.78 -4.57 -6.20
N ALA A 44 -14.68 -3.60 -6.08
CA ALA A 44 -16.06 -3.73 -6.53
C ALA A 44 -16.15 -4.05 -8.02
N LYS A 45 -15.39 -3.32 -8.87
CA LYS A 45 -15.38 -3.56 -10.33
C LYS A 45 -14.77 -4.90 -10.73
N LEU A 46 -13.78 -5.40 -9.98
CA LEU A 46 -13.25 -6.75 -10.21
C LEU A 46 -14.30 -7.81 -9.89
N ILE A 47 -15.00 -7.66 -8.76
CA ILE A 47 -16.09 -8.57 -8.37
C ILE A 47 -17.23 -8.50 -9.39
N GLU A 48 -17.60 -7.31 -9.85
CA GLU A 48 -18.62 -7.13 -10.89
C GLU A 48 -18.24 -7.87 -12.19
N LYS A 49 -16.98 -7.77 -12.61
CA LYS A 49 -16.50 -8.40 -13.86
C LYS A 49 -16.31 -9.91 -13.75
N PHE A 50 -15.72 -10.40 -12.67
CA PHE A 50 -15.28 -11.79 -12.54
C PHE A 50 -16.15 -12.63 -11.58
N GLY A 51 -17.06 -12.00 -10.83
CA GLY A 51 -17.81 -12.62 -9.72
C GLY A 51 -17.01 -12.71 -8.41
N TYR A 52 -15.70 -12.46 -8.46
CA TYR A 52 -14.76 -12.53 -7.34
C TYR A 52 -13.53 -11.68 -7.64
N ILE A 53 -12.63 -11.54 -6.67
CA ILE A 53 -11.28 -10.99 -6.92
C ILE A 53 -10.37 -12.18 -7.24
N PRO A 54 -9.75 -12.25 -8.44
CA PRO A 54 -8.85 -13.35 -8.77
C PRO A 54 -7.75 -13.52 -7.72
N GLU A 55 -7.47 -14.76 -7.31
CA GLU A 55 -6.56 -15.07 -6.19
C GLU A 55 -5.15 -14.47 -6.37
N SER A 56 -4.69 -14.40 -7.62
CA SER A 56 -3.41 -13.83 -8.03
C SER A 56 -3.44 -12.31 -8.23
N THR A 57 -4.52 -11.62 -7.86
CA THR A 57 -4.68 -10.17 -8.03
C THR A 57 -4.65 -9.44 -6.69
N PHE A 58 -3.62 -8.61 -6.51
CA PHE A 58 -3.39 -7.86 -5.30
C PHE A 58 -3.69 -6.37 -5.52
N ILE A 59 -4.40 -5.77 -4.58
CA ILE A 59 -4.81 -4.36 -4.63
C ILE A 59 -4.34 -3.71 -3.33
N PHE A 60 -3.42 -2.76 -3.42
CA PHE A 60 -2.83 -2.11 -2.27
C PHE A 60 -2.88 -0.59 -2.37
N GLY A 61 -2.95 0.05 -1.21
CA GLY A 61 -2.56 1.45 -1.08
C GLY A 61 -1.05 1.62 -1.35
N VAL A 62 -0.62 2.75 -1.90
CA VAL A 62 0.83 3.04 -2.04
C VAL A 62 1.55 2.99 -0.69
N PHE A 63 0.96 3.57 0.36
CA PHE A 63 1.55 3.52 1.69
C PHE A 63 1.56 2.10 2.27
N GLU A 64 0.45 1.37 2.10
CA GLU A 64 0.33 -0.02 2.54
C GLU A 64 1.39 -0.91 1.86
N SER A 65 1.66 -0.69 0.57
CA SER A 65 2.66 -1.47 -0.15
C SER A 65 4.08 -1.16 0.33
N LEU A 66 4.42 0.13 0.49
CA LEU A 66 5.71 0.55 1.05
C LEU A 66 5.91 -0.01 2.46
N TYR A 67 4.89 0.08 3.32
CA TYR A 67 4.97 -0.44 4.68
C TYR A 67 5.08 -1.97 4.70
N SER A 68 4.19 -2.68 4.02
CA SER A 68 4.10 -4.13 4.14
C SER A 68 5.17 -4.88 3.35
N PHE A 69 5.58 -4.37 2.17
CA PHE A 69 6.56 -5.03 1.32
C PHE A 69 7.97 -4.44 1.43
N CYS A 70 8.10 -3.12 1.62
CA CYS A 70 9.41 -2.48 1.63
C CYS A 70 9.97 -2.25 3.03
N LEU A 71 9.14 -2.22 4.08
CA LEU A 71 9.58 -1.95 5.44
C LEU A 71 9.53 -3.18 6.34
N VAL A 72 8.33 -3.72 6.59
CA VAL A 72 8.10 -4.79 7.58
C VAL A 72 9.01 -6.02 7.41
N PRO A 73 9.31 -6.52 6.18
CA PRO A 73 10.18 -7.67 6.01
C PRO A 73 11.60 -7.47 6.55
N TYR A 74 12.05 -6.22 6.70
CA TYR A 74 13.40 -5.87 7.16
C TYR A 74 13.46 -5.49 8.65
N LEU A 75 12.34 -5.44 9.36
CA LEU A 75 12.29 -5.03 10.78
C LEU A 75 12.56 -6.17 11.78
N GLY A 76 12.72 -7.42 11.32
CA GLY A 76 12.89 -8.61 12.16
C GLY A 76 11.65 -9.02 12.97
N LYS A 77 10.77 -8.06 13.30
CA LYS A 77 9.47 -8.27 13.93
C LYS A 77 8.44 -7.31 13.34
N ARG A 78 7.21 -7.80 13.13
CA ARG A 78 6.11 -6.94 12.68
C ARG A 78 5.74 -5.92 13.77
N PRO A 79 5.85 -4.61 13.51
CA PRO A 79 5.44 -3.58 14.46
C PRO A 79 3.92 -3.59 14.62
N LYS A 80 3.43 -3.15 15.79
CA LYS A 80 2.00 -3.10 16.11
C LYS A 80 1.25 -1.91 15.48
N GLY A 81 1.86 -1.26 14.50
CA GLY A 81 1.37 -0.06 13.84
C GLY A 81 2.21 1.17 14.15
N ILE A 82 1.64 2.33 13.83
CA ILE A 82 2.28 3.65 14.01
C ILE A 82 1.60 4.37 15.17
N ASN A 83 2.39 4.97 16.05
CA ASN A 83 1.91 5.85 17.11
C ASN A 83 2.04 7.31 16.65
N PHE A 84 0.89 7.93 16.33
CA PHE A 84 0.79 9.32 15.92
C PHE A 84 0.71 10.30 17.11
N ASP A 85 0.42 9.79 18.30
CA ASP A 85 0.19 10.60 19.51
C ASP A 85 1.43 10.65 20.42
N TYR A 86 2.56 10.10 19.96
CA TYR A 86 3.79 10.05 20.75
C TYR A 86 4.31 11.46 21.05
N LYS A 87 4.46 11.76 22.34
CA LYS A 87 5.03 13.03 22.82
C LYS A 87 6.51 12.84 23.12
N THR A 88 7.35 13.63 22.44
CA THR A 88 8.81 13.57 22.61
C THR A 88 9.23 14.00 24.01
N GLN A 89 10.10 13.24 24.66
CA GLN A 89 10.64 13.51 26.01
C GLN A 89 11.82 14.50 25.98
N GLY A 90 11.70 15.57 25.20
CA GLY A 90 12.73 16.60 25.03
C GLY A 90 13.45 16.57 23.68
N LYS A 91 14.41 17.50 23.49
CA LYS A 91 15.08 17.73 22.19
C LYS A 91 15.91 16.55 21.68
N PHE A 92 16.35 15.66 22.55
CA PHE A 92 17.25 14.55 22.21
C PHE A 92 16.55 13.19 22.17
N ASP A 93 15.22 13.17 22.16
CA ASP A 93 14.46 11.93 22.07
C ASP A 93 14.69 11.24 20.71
N LYS A 94 15.30 10.05 20.75
CA LYS A 94 15.59 9.20 19.59
C LYS A 94 14.71 7.94 19.56
N THR A 95 13.58 7.96 20.27
CA THR A 95 12.67 6.81 20.35
C THR A 95 12.04 6.54 18.99
N ALA A 96 12.41 5.41 18.39
CA ALA A 96 11.83 4.96 17.11
C ALA A 96 10.64 4.01 17.31
N ILE A 97 10.63 3.25 18.40
CA ILE A 97 9.58 2.31 18.78
C ILE A 97 9.21 2.59 20.23
N ASP A 98 7.93 2.78 20.51
CA ASP A 98 7.44 3.00 21.87
C ASP A 98 7.39 1.70 22.69
N ASN A 99 7.06 1.83 23.99
CA ASN A 99 6.93 0.70 24.90
C ASN A 99 5.79 -0.27 24.54
N THR A 100 4.84 0.14 23.70
CA THR A 100 3.75 -0.73 23.23
C THR A 100 4.16 -1.57 22.01
N GLY A 101 5.29 -1.23 21.38
CA GLY A 101 5.80 -1.87 20.17
C GLY A 101 5.28 -1.24 18.88
N ARG A 102 4.83 0.03 18.93
CA ARG A 102 4.42 0.82 17.75
C ARG A 102 5.56 1.74 17.33
N ILE A 103 5.69 1.97 16.03
CA ILE A 103 6.68 2.89 15.48
C ILE A 103 6.21 4.33 15.75
N VAL A 104 7.08 5.16 16.30
CA VAL A 104 6.81 6.59 16.50
C VAL A 104 6.68 7.26 15.13
N GLN A 105 5.68 8.13 14.97
CA GLN A 105 5.49 8.91 13.74
C GLN A 105 6.80 9.57 13.28
N ASN A 106 7.05 9.54 11.97
CA ASN A 106 8.26 10.05 11.32
C ASN A 106 9.58 9.34 11.71
N GLN A 107 9.53 8.23 12.45
CA GLN A 107 10.72 7.42 12.76
C GLN A 107 10.75 6.08 12.00
N LEU A 108 9.92 5.93 10.97
CA LEU A 108 9.79 4.71 10.17
C LEU A 108 11.14 4.28 9.58
N SER A 109 11.88 5.19 8.95
CA SER A 109 13.21 4.90 8.40
C SER A 109 14.24 4.60 9.50
N LYS A 110 14.21 5.32 10.62
CA LYS A 110 15.11 5.06 11.76
C LYS A 110 14.83 3.71 12.42
N SER A 111 13.60 3.21 12.34
CA SER A 111 13.26 1.88 12.84
C SER A 111 13.95 0.75 12.06
N LEU A 112 14.38 1.01 10.82
CA LEU A 112 15.15 0.07 10.00
C LEU A 112 16.65 0.06 10.30
N LEU A 113 17.20 1.14 10.84
CA LEU A 113 18.65 1.35 11.01
C LEU A 113 19.17 0.88 12.38
N ARG A 114 18.37 0.09 13.11
CA ARG A 114 18.73 -0.42 14.45
C ARG A 114 19.39 -1.78 14.37
#